data_AF-A0AA35S6R0-F1
#
_entry.id   AF-A0AA35S6R0-F1
#
_cell.length_a   1.000
_cell.length_b   1.000
_cell.length_c   1.000
_cell.angle_alpha   90.00
_cell.angle_beta   90.00
_cell.angle_gamma   90.00
#
_symmetry.space_group_name_H-M   'P 1'
#
loop_
_entity.id
_entity.type
_entity.pdbx_description
1 polymer ?
#
loop_
_entity_poly.entity_id
_entity_poly.type
_entity_poly.pdbx_seq_one_letter_code
_entity_poly.pdbx_strand_id
1 'polypeptide(L)'
;MLPDSADSERAILGPDGVLEGAAPGSVIIDMSSIAPSMSQKIGVACADKGVEFLDAPVSGGEPGAIAGTLAIMVGGKQSVFDDCEPLLQVMGGNVVLTGDIGAGNITKLANQIIVAANIEALSEALVLTQKAGVDPERVFNAIRGGLAGSAVMEAKAPDDAGPQFQGGFPCAAAPEGPSKRAANSGRTERTTAGHCAGTTDVGFADQRRRPGI
;
A
#
# COMPACT_ATOMS: atom_id res chain seq x y z
N MET A 1 7.57 -10.33 10.19
CA MET A 1 7.16 -8.96 9.80
C MET A 1 7.05 -8.15 11.06
N LEU A 2 7.65 -6.96 11.07
CA LEU A 2 7.67 -6.07 12.22
C LEU A 2 6.87 -4.79 11.91
N PRO A 3 6.39 -4.07 12.93
CA PRO A 3 5.48 -2.94 12.74
C PRO A 3 6.06 -1.78 11.94
N ASP A 4 7.34 -1.47 12.12
CA ASP A 4 7.96 -0.31 11.48
C ASP A 4 9.48 -0.47 11.22
N SER A 5 10.09 0.61 10.72
CA SER A 5 11.51 0.65 10.37
C SER A 5 12.43 0.55 11.57
N ALA A 6 12.06 1.13 12.72
CA ALA A 6 12.87 1.10 13.92
C ALA A 6 12.86 -0.30 14.55
N ASP A 7 11.71 -0.97 14.51
CA ASP A 7 11.59 -2.36 14.96
C ASP A 7 12.38 -3.31 14.05
N SER A 8 12.29 -3.17 12.73
CA SER A 8 13.08 -3.99 11.79
C SER A 8 14.59 -3.76 11.99
N GLU A 9 15.01 -2.50 12.06
CA GLU A 9 16.40 -2.15 12.31
C GLU A 9 16.91 -2.75 13.62
N ARG A 10 16.17 -2.60 14.72
CA ARG A 10 16.55 -3.13 16.03
C ARG A 10 16.62 -4.64 16.03
N ALA A 11 15.68 -5.33 15.38
CA ALA A 11 15.66 -6.79 15.34
C ALA A 11 16.82 -7.36 14.51
N ILE A 12 17.24 -6.67 13.44
CA ILE A 12 18.28 -7.18 12.54
C ILE A 12 19.66 -6.70 12.98
N LEU A 13 19.83 -5.40 13.21
CA LEU A 13 21.12 -4.72 13.47
C LEU A 13 21.37 -4.39 14.94
N GLY A 14 20.36 -4.46 15.80
CA GLY A 14 20.50 -4.14 17.22
C GLY A 14 21.33 -5.18 17.99
N PRO A 15 21.65 -4.88 19.27
CA PRO A 15 22.30 -5.84 20.16
C PRO A 15 21.47 -7.13 20.26
N ASP A 16 22.14 -8.28 20.22
CA ASP A 16 21.50 -9.60 20.15
C ASP A 16 20.56 -9.77 18.93
N GLY A 17 20.79 -8.97 17.89
CA GLY A 17 20.02 -8.97 16.64
C GLY A 17 20.37 -10.13 15.72
N VAL A 18 19.52 -10.37 14.73
CA VAL A 18 19.66 -11.49 13.77
C VAL A 18 21.02 -11.50 13.09
N LEU A 19 21.56 -10.32 12.73
CA LEU A 19 22.84 -10.20 12.04
C LEU A 19 24.06 -10.53 12.92
N GLU A 20 23.95 -10.53 14.25
CA GLU A 20 25.03 -10.96 15.15
C GLU A 20 25.21 -12.48 15.16
N GLY A 21 24.10 -13.22 15.03
CA GLY A 21 24.11 -14.69 14.98
C GLY A 21 24.18 -15.30 13.57
N ALA A 22 24.01 -14.50 12.53
CA ALA A 22 24.00 -14.98 11.14
C ALA A 22 25.39 -15.40 10.66
N ALA A 23 25.48 -16.60 10.07
CA ALA A 23 26.71 -17.07 9.44
C ALA A 23 26.86 -16.48 8.02
N PRO A 24 28.09 -16.26 7.53
CA PRO A 24 28.31 -15.88 6.12
C PRO A 24 27.64 -16.87 5.16
N GLY A 25 27.03 -16.36 4.10
CA GLY A 25 26.21 -17.13 3.15
C GLY A 25 24.75 -17.32 3.56
N SER A 26 24.35 -16.89 4.77
CA SER A 26 22.93 -16.86 5.15
C SER A 26 22.18 -15.78 4.37
N VAL A 27 20.85 -15.92 4.29
CA VAL A 27 19.95 -14.91 3.71
C VAL A 27 19.01 -14.40 4.79
N ILE A 28 18.90 -13.08 4.93
CA ILE A 28 17.87 -12.43 5.76
C ILE A 28 16.81 -11.86 4.81
N ILE A 29 15.55 -12.28 5.01
CA ILE A 29 14.40 -11.77 4.25
C ILE A 29 13.56 -10.91 5.20
N ASP A 30 13.57 -9.60 5.00
CA ASP A 30 12.70 -8.69 5.76
C ASP A 30 11.40 -8.43 4.99
N MET A 31 10.31 -8.99 5.49
CA MET A 31 8.97 -8.81 4.92
C MET A 31 8.19 -7.63 5.52
N SER A 32 8.86 -6.81 6.33
CA SER A 32 8.25 -5.64 6.96
C SER A 32 8.07 -4.51 5.95
N SER A 33 7.02 -3.71 6.11
CA SER A 33 6.85 -2.47 5.32
C SER A 33 7.62 -1.34 5.98
N ILE A 34 8.81 -1.04 5.47
CA ILE A 34 9.75 -0.06 6.05
C ILE A 34 10.15 1.00 5.03
N ALA A 35 10.86 2.03 5.48
CA ALA A 35 11.44 3.01 4.56
C ALA A 35 12.45 2.31 3.63
N PRO A 36 12.43 2.56 2.30
CA PRO A 36 13.40 1.96 1.37
C PRO A 36 14.86 2.22 1.76
N SER A 37 15.15 3.42 2.29
CA SER A 37 16.47 3.78 2.79
C SER A 37 16.90 2.93 3.99
N MET A 38 15.96 2.43 4.79
CA MET A 38 16.25 1.53 5.89
C MET A 38 16.59 0.13 5.37
N SER A 39 15.83 -0.40 4.41
CA SER A 39 16.18 -1.67 3.74
C SER A 39 17.57 -1.61 3.14
N GLN A 40 17.92 -0.50 2.48
CA GLN A 40 19.26 -0.28 1.90
C GLN A 40 20.35 -0.25 2.99
N LYS A 41 20.11 0.45 4.10
CA LYS A 41 21.03 0.48 5.25
C LYS A 41 21.27 -0.93 5.82
N ILE A 42 20.20 -1.70 6.03
CA ILE A 42 20.29 -3.07 6.53
C ILE A 42 21.04 -3.95 5.53
N GLY A 43 20.72 -3.84 4.23
CA GLY A 43 21.38 -4.58 3.17
C GLY A 43 22.89 -4.36 3.12
N VAL A 44 23.35 -3.11 3.30
CA VAL A 44 24.79 -2.79 3.39
C VAL A 44 25.42 -3.49 4.60
N ALA A 45 24.82 -3.40 5.78
CA ALA A 45 25.34 -4.04 6.99
C ALA A 45 25.38 -5.57 6.87
N CYS A 46 24.38 -6.18 6.22
CA CYS A 46 24.37 -7.61 5.91
C CYS A 46 25.54 -7.98 4.99
N ALA A 47 25.74 -7.21 3.90
CA ALA A 47 26.80 -7.45 2.94
C ALA A 47 28.20 -7.39 3.58
N ASP A 48 28.43 -6.45 4.51
CA ASP A 48 29.70 -6.34 5.25
C ASP A 48 30.05 -7.59 6.08
N LYS A 49 29.05 -8.40 6.45
CA LYS A 49 29.23 -9.70 7.12
C LYS A 49 29.14 -10.91 6.19
N GLY A 50 29.01 -10.69 4.88
CA GLY A 50 28.80 -11.75 3.89
C GLY A 50 27.44 -12.43 4.03
N VAL A 51 26.43 -11.71 4.53
CA VAL A 51 25.03 -12.16 4.63
C VAL A 51 24.25 -11.50 3.49
N GLU A 52 23.45 -12.27 2.78
CA GLU A 52 22.58 -11.77 1.73
C GLU A 52 21.27 -11.21 2.32
N PHE A 53 20.66 -10.25 1.63
CA PHE A 53 19.47 -9.57 2.12
C PHE A 53 18.45 -9.36 1.01
N LEU A 54 17.18 -9.62 1.34
CA LEU A 54 16.02 -9.29 0.51
C LEU A 54 15.03 -8.45 1.32
N ASP A 55 14.56 -7.34 0.76
CA ASP A 55 13.36 -6.67 1.28
C ASP A 55 12.12 -7.17 0.51
N ALA A 56 11.20 -7.83 1.20
CA ALA A 56 10.08 -8.53 0.60
C ALA A 56 8.72 -8.17 1.23
N PRO A 57 8.35 -6.87 1.29
CA PRO A 57 7.06 -6.45 1.84
C PRO A 57 5.87 -7.07 1.09
N VAL A 58 4.76 -7.21 1.81
CA VAL A 58 3.58 -7.96 1.34
C VAL A 58 2.30 -7.15 1.25
N SER A 59 1.35 -7.60 0.45
CA SER A 59 -0.05 -7.13 0.40
C SER A 59 -1.00 -8.32 0.42
N GLY A 60 -2.20 -8.14 0.97
CA GLY A 60 -3.23 -9.20 1.10
C GLY A 60 -3.82 -9.34 2.50
N GLY A 61 -3.21 -8.69 3.51
CA GLY A 61 -3.69 -8.70 4.88
C GLY A 61 -3.62 -10.09 5.54
N GLU A 62 -4.20 -10.20 6.73
CA GLU A 62 -4.29 -11.47 7.46
C GLU A 62 -4.98 -12.58 6.66
N PRO A 63 -6.11 -12.34 5.95
CA PRO A 63 -6.75 -13.39 5.17
C PRO A 63 -5.84 -13.94 4.07
N GLY A 64 -5.10 -13.07 3.38
CA GLY A 64 -4.12 -13.49 2.36
C GLY A 64 -2.95 -14.27 2.95
N ALA A 65 -2.50 -13.92 4.16
CA ALA A 65 -1.44 -14.65 4.86
C ALA A 65 -1.90 -16.07 5.25
N ILE A 66 -3.11 -16.21 5.80
CA ILE A 66 -3.68 -17.52 6.15
C ILE A 66 -3.90 -18.38 4.91
N ALA A 67 -4.36 -17.78 3.81
CA ALA A 67 -4.64 -18.49 2.56
C ALA A 67 -3.38 -18.80 1.72
N GLY A 68 -2.21 -18.25 2.08
CA GLY A 68 -0.99 -18.38 1.28
C GLY A 68 -1.06 -17.65 -0.05
N THR A 69 -1.83 -16.55 -0.13
CA THR A 69 -2.11 -15.80 -1.36
C THR A 69 -1.55 -14.38 -1.34
N LEU A 70 -0.56 -14.11 -0.49
CA LEU A 70 0.05 -12.78 -0.41
C LEU A 70 0.66 -12.35 -1.76
N ALA A 71 0.56 -11.06 -2.06
CA ALA A 71 1.39 -10.43 -3.07
C ALA A 71 2.70 -9.99 -2.41
N ILE A 72 3.82 -10.56 -2.82
CA ILE A 72 5.16 -10.33 -2.24
C ILE A 72 6.00 -9.57 -3.26
N MET A 73 6.41 -8.36 -2.89
CA MET A 73 7.19 -7.44 -3.73
C MET A 73 8.63 -7.47 -3.24
N VAL A 74 9.54 -8.10 -3.99
CA VAL A 74 10.91 -8.36 -3.54
C VAL A 74 11.89 -7.36 -4.15
N GLY A 75 12.80 -6.84 -3.34
CA GLY A 75 14.01 -6.13 -3.76
C GLY A 75 15.25 -6.91 -3.31
N GLY A 76 16.24 -7.02 -4.21
CA GLY A 76 17.49 -7.72 -3.94
C GLY A 76 18.16 -8.30 -5.18
N LYS A 77 19.18 -9.12 -4.97
CA LYS A 77 19.91 -9.77 -6.08
C LYS A 77 19.06 -10.88 -6.70
N GLN A 78 19.08 -10.97 -8.03
CA GLN A 78 18.37 -12.03 -8.78
C GLN A 78 18.73 -13.44 -8.29
N SER A 79 20.01 -13.75 -8.11
CA SER A 79 20.44 -15.09 -7.68
C SER A 79 19.89 -15.48 -6.30
N VAL A 80 19.84 -14.52 -5.36
CA VAL A 80 19.31 -14.76 -4.01
C VAL A 80 17.80 -14.90 -4.05
N PHE A 81 17.13 -14.11 -4.90
CA PHE A 81 15.70 -14.24 -5.15
C PHE A 81 15.35 -15.61 -5.72
N ASP A 82 16.07 -16.09 -6.76
CA ASP A 82 15.80 -17.38 -7.40
C ASP A 82 15.91 -18.54 -6.39
N ASP A 83 16.88 -18.48 -5.48
CA ASP A 83 17.05 -19.48 -4.42
C ASP A 83 15.93 -19.42 -3.36
N CYS A 84 15.41 -18.22 -3.08
CA CYS A 84 14.40 -17.99 -2.03
C CYS A 84 12.95 -18.00 -2.55
N GLU A 85 12.73 -17.88 -3.85
CA GLU A 85 11.41 -17.78 -4.46
C GLU A 85 10.52 -18.97 -4.09
N PRO A 86 10.98 -20.24 -4.14
CA PRO A 86 10.14 -21.38 -3.75
C PRO A 86 9.65 -21.29 -2.31
N LEU A 87 10.44 -20.73 -1.40
CA LEU A 87 10.05 -20.50 0.00
C LEU A 87 8.97 -19.41 0.10
N LEU A 88 9.16 -18.31 -0.62
CA LEU A 88 8.20 -17.20 -0.63
C LEU A 88 6.85 -17.61 -1.26
N GLN A 89 6.86 -18.47 -2.26
CA GLN A 89 5.65 -19.01 -2.90
C GLN A 89 4.79 -19.88 -1.98
N VAL A 90 5.32 -20.37 -0.84
CA VAL A 90 4.51 -21.09 0.16
C VAL A 90 3.46 -20.18 0.81
N MET A 91 3.78 -18.88 0.94
CA MET A 91 2.90 -17.88 1.56
C MET A 91 2.36 -16.86 0.54
N GLY A 92 2.90 -16.83 -0.67
CA GLY A 92 2.58 -15.88 -1.72
C GLY A 92 1.86 -16.50 -2.89
N GLY A 93 0.75 -15.87 -3.31
CA GLY A 93 0.09 -16.20 -4.58
C GLY A 93 0.71 -15.47 -5.77
N ASN A 94 1.48 -14.40 -5.50
CA ASN A 94 2.24 -13.66 -6.50
C ASN A 94 3.53 -13.14 -5.87
N VAL A 95 4.68 -13.64 -6.33
CA VAL A 95 6.00 -13.30 -5.81
C VAL A 95 6.82 -12.73 -6.95
N VAL A 96 7.27 -11.48 -6.84
CA VAL A 96 7.92 -10.77 -7.95
C VAL A 96 9.16 -10.03 -7.46
N LEU A 97 10.30 -10.25 -8.12
CA LEU A 97 11.47 -9.40 -7.98
C LEU A 97 11.28 -8.09 -8.75
N THR A 98 11.47 -6.97 -8.08
CA THR A 98 11.12 -5.63 -8.58
C THR A 98 12.33 -4.72 -8.77
N GLY A 99 13.53 -5.19 -8.41
CA GLY A 99 14.78 -4.47 -8.56
C GLY A 99 15.74 -4.79 -7.41
N ASP A 100 16.73 -3.92 -7.21
CA ASP A 100 17.70 -4.03 -6.14
C ASP A 100 17.09 -3.76 -4.75
N ILE A 101 17.89 -3.88 -3.70
CA ILE A 101 17.47 -3.66 -2.31
C ILE A 101 16.81 -2.28 -2.15
N GLY A 102 15.61 -2.27 -1.57
CA GLY A 102 14.72 -1.13 -1.40
C GLY A 102 13.61 -1.05 -2.46
N ALA A 103 13.77 -1.70 -3.62
CA ALA A 103 12.76 -1.70 -4.68
C ALA A 103 11.46 -2.41 -4.26
N GLY A 104 11.55 -3.43 -3.39
CA GLY A 104 10.37 -4.10 -2.82
C GLY A 104 9.51 -3.11 -2.03
N ASN A 105 10.12 -2.35 -1.11
CA ASN A 105 9.42 -1.31 -0.35
C ASN A 105 8.96 -0.13 -1.21
N ILE A 106 9.70 0.27 -2.25
CA ILE A 106 9.23 1.28 -3.22
C ILE A 106 7.97 0.78 -3.95
N THR A 107 7.99 -0.47 -4.42
CA THR A 107 6.84 -1.09 -5.09
C THR A 107 5.64 -1.17 -4.14
N LYS A 108 5.87 -1.54 -2.88
CA LYS A 108 4.82 -1.54 -1.85
C LYS A 108 4.23 -0.15 -1.63
N LEU A 109 5.05 0.90 -1.59
CA LEU A 109 4.56 2.27 -1.50
C LEU A 109 3.71 2.66 -2.71
N ALA A 110 4.15 2.32 -3.93
CA ALA A 110 3.36 2.55 -5.14
C ALA A 110 2.00 1.82 -5.10
N ASN A 111 1.98 0.56 -4.64
CA ASN A 111 0.74 -0.18 -4.40
C ASN A 111 -0.17 0.55 -3.40
N GLN A 112 0.38 1.02 -2.27
CA GLN A 112 -0.43 1.70 -1.25
C GLN A 112 -0.98 3.05 -1.73
N ILE A 113 -0.30 3.76 -2.64
CA ILE A 113 -0.83 4.98 -3.28
C ILE A 113 -2.09 4.64 -4.09
N ILE A 114 -2.03 3.58 -4.92
CA ILE A 114 -3.17 3.13 -5.71
C ILE A 114 -4.31 2.67 -4.81
N VAL A 115 -4.00 1.92 -3.73
CA VAL A 115 -5.01 1.48 -2.75
C VAL A 115 -5.72 2.68 -2.13
N ALA A 116 -4.98 3.71 -1.70
CA ALA A 116 -5.56 4.90 -1.12
C ALA A 116 -6.46 5.65 -2.11
N ALA A 117 -6.00 5.84 -3.35
CA ALA A 117 -6.78 6.49 -4.41
C ALA A 117 -8.09 5.74 -4.73
N ASN A 118 -8.06 4.40 -4.73
CA ASN A 118 -9.25 3.60 -4.95
C ASN A 118 -10.26 3.75 -3.78
N ILE A 119 -9.79 3.80 -2.54
CA ILE A 119 -10.67 4.03 -1.37
C ILE A 119 -11.32 5.41 -1.44
N GLU A 120 -10.54 6.44 -1.78
CA GLU A 120 -11.03 7.81 -1.96
C GLU A 120 -12.11 7.87 -3.05
N ALA A 121 -11.79 7.38 -4.25
CA ALA A 121 -12.72 7.38 -5.39
C ALA A 121 -14.01 6.59 -5.10
N LEU A 122 -13.90 5.44 -4.43
CA LEU A 122 -15.07 4.67 -3.99
C LEU A 122 -15.93 5.47 -3.01
N SER A 123 -15.29 6.11 -2.02
CA SER A 123 -15.99 6.89 -1.01
C SER A 123 -16.75 8.07 -1.62
N GLU A 124 -16.12 8.80 -2.55
CA GLU A 124 -16.78 9.89 -3.28
C GLU A 124 -17.95 9.41 -4.12
N ALA A 125 -17.78 8.30 -4.85
CA ALA A 125 -18.82 7.72 -5.68
C ALA A 125 -20.05 7.30 -4.86
N LEU A 126 -19.85 6.66 -3.70
CA LEU A 126 -20.96 6.22 -2.84
C LEU A 126 -21.70 7.41 -2.21
N VAL A 127 -20.98 8.48 -1.84
CA VAL A 127 -21.61 9.72 -1.33
C VAL A 127 -22.41 10.42 -2.44
N LEU A 128 -21.87 10.49 -3.66
CA LEU A 128 -22.58 11.01 -4.83
C LEU A 128 -23.89 10.25 -5.06
N THR A 129 -23.84 8.92 -5.10
CA THR A 129 -25.02 8.08 -5.40
C THR A 129 -26.07 8.19 -4.30
N GLN A 130 -25.65 8.21 -3.04
CA GLN A 130 -26.55 8.40 -1.91
C GLN A 130 -27.27 9.76 -1.99
N LYS A 131 -26.54 10.85 -2.30
CA LYS A 131 -27.15 12.18 -2.47
C LYS A 131 -28.09 12.26 -3.68
N ALA A 132 -27.82 11.47 -4.72
CA ALA A 132 -28.70 11.34 -5.88
C ALA A 132 -29.93 10.45 -5.62
N GLY A 133 -30.07 9.86 -4.42
CA GLY A 133 -31.18 8.97 -4.07
C GLY A 133 -31.06 7.57 -4.66
N VAL A 134 -29.86 7.18 -5.12
CA VAL A 134 -29.57 5.84 -5.62
C VAL A 134 -28.95 5.01 -4.51
N ASP A 135 -29.47 3.80 -4.33
CA ASP A 135 -28.96 2.83 -3.36
C ASP A 135 -27.47 2.49 -3.61
N PRO A 136 -26.55 2.85 -2.70
CA PRO A 136 -25.11 2.62 -2.87
C PRO A 136 -24.75 1.14 -3.05
N GLU A 137 -25.50 0.21 -2.44
CA GLU A 137 -25.23 -1.22 -2.55
C GLU A 137 -25.50 -1.74 -3.98
N ARG A 138 -26.60 -1.26 -4.58
CA ARG A 138 -26.92 -1.57 -5.99
C ARG A 138 -25.89 -1.00 -6.94
N VAL A 139 -25.39 0.22 -6.67
CA VAL A 139 -24.34 0.83 -7.48
C VAL A 139 -23.05 0.02 -7.38
N PHE A 140 -22.63 -0.34 -6.17
CA PHE A 140 -21.48 -1.20 -5.93
C PHE A 140 -21.58 -2.50 -6.75
N ASN A 141 -22.71 -3.20 -6.65
CA ASN A 141 -22.95 -4.45 -7.37
C ASN A 141 -23.02 -4.28 -8.88
N ALA A 142 -23.49 -3.13 -9.38
CA ALA A 142 -23.52 -2.84 -10.80
C ALA A 142 -22.13 -2.57 -11.39
N ILE A 143 -21.24 -1.90 -10.65
CA ILE A 143 -19.93 -1.47 -11.17
C ILE A 143 -18.79 -2.44 -10.85
N ARG A 144 -18.95 -3.34 -9.87
CA ARG A 144 -17.87 -4.25 -9.40
C ARG A 144 -17.31 -5.18 -10.47
N GLY A 145 -18.11 -5.58 -11.45
CA GLY A 145 -17.65 -6.39 -12.58
C GLY A 145 -17.15 -5.58 -13.78
N GLY A 146 -17.26 -4.25 -13.74
CA GLY A 146 -16.83 -3.34 -14.79
C GLY A 146 -15.41 -2.80 -14.59
N LEU A 147 -15.02 -1.80 -15.38
CA LEU A 147 -13.70 -1.16 -15.32
C LEU A 147 -13.38 -0.48 -13.98
N ALA A 148 -14.40 -0.16 -13.19
CA ALA A 148 -14.24 0.41 -11.85
C ALA A 148 -13.92 -0.67 -10.78
N GLY A 149 -14.18 -1.95 -11.09
CA GLY A 149 -13.96 -3.06 -10.18
C GLY A 149 -12.49 -3.16 -9.74
N SER A 150 -12.26 -3.32 -8.44
CA SER A 150 -10.91 -3.52 -7.88
C SER A 150 -10.95 -4.36 -6.61
N ALA A 151 -9.85 -5.02 -6.28
CA ALA A 151 -9.72 -5.78 -5.02
C ALA A 151 -9.91 -4.89 -3.78
N VAL A 152 -9.57 -3.61 -3.88
CA VAL A 152 -9.79 -2.62 -2.82
C VAL A 152 -11.28 -2.37 -2.61
N MET A 153 -12.01 -2.24 -3.71
CA MET A 153 -13.45 -2.05 -3.66
C MET A 153 -14.14 -3.26 -3.03
N GLU A 154 -13.76 -4.47 -3.42
CA GLU A 154 -14.26 -5.72 -2.83
C GLU A 154 -13.94 -5.82 -1.33
N ALA A 155 -12.73 -5.48 -0.92
CA ALA A 155 -12.33 -5.47 0.49
C ALA A 155 -12.98 -4.35 1.32
N LYS A 156 -13.62 -3.38 0.66
CA LYS A 156 -14.34 -2.25 1.27
C LYS A 156 -15.83 -2.26 0.90
N ALA A 157 -16.34 -3.43 0.50
CA ALA A 157 -17.76 -3.59 0.24
C ALA A 157 -18.57 -3.13 1.46
N PRO A 158 -19.73 -2.47 1.25
CA PRO A 158 -20.64 -2.18 2.35
C PRO A 158 -21.07 -3.52 2.98
N ASP A 159 -20.75 -3.73 4.26
CA ASP A 159 -21.29 -4.88 4.99
C ASP A 159 -22.82 -4.70 5.14
N ASP A 160 -23.54 -5.83 5.20
CA ASP A 160 -25.00 -5.90 5.39
C ASP A 160 -25.52 -5.19 6.66
N ALA A 161 -24.60 -4.70 7.53
CA ALA A 161 -24.88 -3.94 8.75
C ALA A 161 -25.08 -2.42 8.54
N GLY A 162 -25.08 -1.93 7.29
CA GLY A 162 -25.18 -0.51 6.96
C GLY A 162 -23.81 0.18 6.84
N PRO A 163 -23.76 1.50 6.56
CA PRO A 163 -22.53 2.22 6.26
C PRO A 163 -21.67 2.41 7.53
N GLN A 164 -21.08 1.33 8.03
CA GLN A 164 -20.04 1.34 9.04
C GLN A 164 -18.72 1.07 8.35
N PHE A 165 -18.00 2.14 8.01
CA PHE A 165 -16.61 2.06 7.59
C PHE A 165 -15.77 1.56 8.76
N GLN A 166 -15.59 0.25 8.89
CA GLN A 166 -14.58 -0.30 9.79
C GLN A 166 -13.21 -0.16 9.11
N GLY A 167 -12.47 0.87 9.52
CA GLY A 167 -11.09 1.08 9.08
C GLY A 167 -10.19 -0.04 9.59
N GLY A 168 -9.99 -1.10 8.80
CA GLY A 168 -9.03 -2.18 9.09
C GLY A 168 -7.55 -1.79 9.02
N PHE A 169 -7.23 -0.50 8.87
CA PHE A 169 -5.88 0.04 8.97
C PHE A 169 -5.88 1.16 10.01
N PRO A 170 -4.98 1.13 11.01
CA PRO A 170 -4.84 2.25 11.94
C PRO A 170 -4.50 3.52 11.13
N CYS A 171 -5.33 4.56 11.25
CA CYS A 171 -5.01 5.89 10.71
C CYS A 171 -3.65 6.44 11.23
N ALA A 172 -3.12 5.87 12.31
CA ALA A 172 -1.82 6.21 12.90
C ALA A 172 -0.60 5.58 12.18
N ALA A 173 -0.80 4.66 11.22
CA ALA A 173 0.30 4.11 10.41
C ALA A 173 0.57 4.93 9.14
N ALA A 174 -0.20 5.99 8.89
CA ALA A 174 0.18 7.01 7.93
C ALA A 174 1.29 7.87 8.59
N PRO A 175 2.56 7.79 8.15
CA PRO A 175 3.55 8.76 8.61
C PRO A 175 3.02 10.15 8.27
N GLU A 176 3.29 11.11 9.16
CA GLU A 176 2.95 12.52 9.00
C GLU A 176 2.97 12.96 7.52
N GLY A 177 1.88 13.59 7.10
CA GLY A 177 1.57 13.80 5.69
C GLY A 177 2.73 14.31 4.82
N PRO A 178 2.70 14.00 3.51
CA PRO A 178 3.77 14.28 2.56
C PRO A 178 4.16 15.77 2.44
N SER A 179 3.37 16.70 3.01
CA SER A 179 3.60 18.13 2.94
C SER A 179 4.78 18.65 3.78
N LYS A 180 5.26 17.91 4.80
CA LYS A 180 6.40 18.37 5.62
C LYS A 180 7.74 17.77 5.24
N ARG A 181 7.79 16.59 4.59
CA ARG A 181 9.06 15.97 4.18
C ARG A 181 9.62 16.51 2.86
N ALA A 182 8.76 17.02 1.98
CA ALA A 182 9.18 17.63 0.71
C ALA A 182 9.92 18.98 0.87
N ALA A 183 9.89 19.59 2.06
CA ALA A 183 10.51 20.90 2.29
C ALA A 183 12.03 20.84 2.52
N ASN A 184 12.62 19.66 2.78
CA ASN A 184 14.05 19.54 3.15
C ASN A 184 14.94 18.86 2.10
N SER A 185 14.39 18.46 0.95
CA SER A 185 15.16 17.96 -0.20
C SER A 185 15.15 19.02 -1.30
N GLY A 186 16.16 19.90 -1.29
CA GLY A 186 16.29 20.96 -2.28
C GLY A 186 16.56 20.43 -3.70
N ARG A 187 15.81 20.97 -4.68
CA ARG A 187 16.04 20.99 -6.15
C ARG A 187 16.27 19.62 -6.83
N THR A 188 15.75 19.31 -8.01
CA THR A 188 15.11 20.02 -9.12
C THR A 188 14.50 18.91 -9.97
N GLU A 189 13.19 18.91 -10.23
CA GLU A 189 12.60 18.48 -11.49
C GLU A 189 11.11 18.82 -11.48
N ARG A 190 10.70 19.62 -12.46
CA ARG A 190 9.31 20.04 -12.64
C ARG A 190 8.59 18.99 -13.47
N THR A 191 7.85 18.11 -12.83
CA THR A 191 6.72 17.43 -13.46
C THR A 191 5.49 18.30 -13.32
N THR A 192 5.15 19.03 -14.38
CA THR A 192 3.91 19.79 -14.49
C THR A 192 2.74 18.83 -14.70
N ALA A 193 2.07 18.41 -13.62
CA ALA A 193 0.69 17.96 -13.69
C ALA A 193 -0.20 19.21 -13.66
N GLY A 194 -0.42 19.80 -14.84
CA GLY A 194 -1.30 20.94 -15.04
C GLY A 194 -2.77 20.55 -14.89
N HIS A 195 -3.46 21.32 -14.05
CA HIS A 195 -4.90 21.34 -13.79
C HIS A 195 -5.79 21.33 -15.03
N CYS A 196 -6.98 20.75 -14.89
CA CYS A 196 -8.22 21.30 -15.45
C CYS A 196 -9.30 21.36 -14.35
N ALA A 197 -9.11 22.24 -13.36
CA ALA A 197 -10.22 22.77 -12.58
C ALA A 197 -10.85 23.90 -13.40
N GLY A 198 -11.75 23.53 -14.30
CA GLY A 198 -12.64 24.45 -14.99
C GLY A 198 -13.91 24.60 -14.17
N THR A 199 -14.13 25.81 -13.67
CA THR A 199 -15.39 26.26 -13.06
C THR A 199 -16.59 25.96 -13.98
N THR A 200 -17.49 25.09 -13.55
CA THR A 200 -18.89 25.10 -13.98
C THR A 200 -19.78 25.35 -12.77
N ASP A 201 -20.09 26.63 -12.62
CA ASP A 201 -21.22 27.13 -11.86
C ASP A 201 -22.51 26.55 -12.48
N VAL A 202 -22.98 25.42 -11.95
CA VAL A 202 -24.34 24.91 -12.22
C VAL A 202 -25.23 25.35 -11.07
N GLY A 203 -25.79 26.55 -11.22
CA GLY A 203 -26.86 27.07 -10.40
C GLY A 203 -28.05 26.11 -10.39
N PHE A 204 -28.24 25.40 -9.28
CA PHE A 204 -29.45 24.64 -9.01
C PHE A 204 -30.52 25.62 -8.54
N ALA A 205 -31.28 26.17 -9.50
CA ALA A 205 -32.40 27.04 -9.19
C ALA A 205 -33.49 26.27 -8.41
N ASP A 206 -33.74 26.75 -7.20
CA ASP A 206 -34.83 26.40 -6.30
C ASP A 206 -36.20 26.48 -7.02
N GLN A 207 -36.78 25.33 -7.35
CA GLN A 207 -38.17 25.21 -7.84
C GLN A 207 -39.15 24.80 -6.74
N ARG A 208 -39.03 25.33 -5.51
CA ARG A 208 -40.12 25.28 -4.53
C ARG A 208 -40.73 26.65 -4.31
N ARG A 209 -41.65 27.04 -5.21
CA ARG A 209 -42.76 27.97 -4.93
C ARG A 209 -43.73 28.03 -6.12
N ARG A 210 -44.92 27.45 -5.97
CA ARG A 210 -46.16 27.99 -6.57
C ARG A 210 -47.26 27.95 -5.50
N PRO A 211 -47.87 29.10 -5.14
CA PRO A 211 -49.09 29.15 -4.34
C PRO A 211 -50.31 28.93 -5.25
N GLY A 212 -51.38 28.39 -4.66
CA GLY A 212 -52.61 28.02 -5.37
C GLY A 212 -53.44 29.20 -5.86
N ILE A 213 -54.22 28.91 -6.89
CA ILE A 213 -55.64 29.25 -7.11
C ILE A 213 -56.25 27.98 -7.73
#